data_AF-A0A3M4SZR8-F1
#
_entry.id   AF-A0A3M4SZR8-F1
#
_cell.length_a   1.000
_cell.length_b   1.000
_cell.length_c   1.000
_cell.angle_alpha   90.00
_cell.angle_beta   90.00
_cell.angle_gamma   90.00
#
_symmetry.space_group_name_H-M   'P 1'
#
loop_
_entity.id
_entity.type
_entity.pdbx_description
1 polymer ?
#
loop_
_entity_poly.entity_id
_entity_poly.type
_entity_poly.pdbx_seq_one_letter_code
_entity_poly.pdbx_strand_id
1 'polypeptide(L)'
;MKRIPLRSIDRDDIQHLQDEIDKLQTAQSVMLEANRALELGDELTLIRLGLDPTRIADLEQRHKAGKKGFPDYVIRNLSNTIQHLQEYRRAFSQHRLNKDEQADKQ
;
A
#
# COMPACT_ATOMS: atom_id res chain seq x y z
N MET A 1 -15.10 36.50 -4.63
CA MET A 1 -14.45 35.29 -4.08
C MET A 1 -15.05 34.07 -4.75
N LYS A 2 -14.26 33.27 -5.48
CA LYS A 2 -14.76 32.06 -6.15
C LYS A 2 -15.00 30.99 -5.09
N ARG A 3 -16.24 30.53 -4.93
CA ARG A 3 -16.58 29.39 -4.07
C ARG A 3 -15.93 28.15 -4.67
N ILE A 4 -14.90 27.61 -4.02
CA ILE A 4 -14.38 26.29 -4.36
C ILE A 4 -15.50 25.29 -4.00
N PRO A 5 -16.02 24.51 -4.96
CA PRO A 5 -17.03 23.52 -4.65
C PRO A 5 -16.40 22.46 -3.74
N LEU A 6 -16.98 22.22 -2.56
CA LEU A 6 -16.52 21.18 -1.62
C LEU A 6 -16.32 19.80 -2.30
N ARG A 7 -17.10 19.54 -3.35
CA ARG A 7 -16.97 18.37 -4.25
C ARG A 7 -15.59 18.14 -4.89
N SER A 8 -14.73 19.16 -5.04
CA SER A 8 -13.39 18.97 -5.59
C SER A 8 -12.41 18.47 -4.53
N ILE A 9 -12.46 19.06 -3.33
CA ILE A 9 -11.59 18.71 -2.19
C ILE A 9 -11.84 17.25 -1.77
N ASP A 10 -13.12 16.85 -1.70
CA ASP A 10 -13.49 15.49 -1.31
C ASP A 10 -13.16 14.41 -2.37
N ARG A 11 -13.02 14.77 -3.65
CA ARG A 11 -12.55 13.84 -4.71
C ARG A 11 -11.05 13.64 -4.64
N ASP A 12 -10.33 14.71 -4.36
CA ASP A 12 -8.89 14.68 -4.17
C ASP A 12 -8.55 13.76 -2.99
N ASP A 13 -9.31 13.81 -1.89
CA ASP A 13 -9.12 12.94 -0.72
C ASP A 13 -9.32 11.44 -1.03
N ILE A 14 -10.35 11.07 -1.80
CA ILE A 14 -10.56 9.67 -2.21
C ILE A 14 -9.43 9.19 -3.14
N GLN A 15 -9.01 10.05 -4.08
CA GLN A 15 -7.91 9.72 -4.99
C GLN A 15 -6.60 9.56 -4.22
N HIS A 16 -6.31 10.45 -3.27
CA HIS A 16 -5.14 10.35 -2.40
C HIS A 16 -5.13 9.05 -1.59
N LEU A 17 -6.27 8.65 -1.04
CA LEU A 17 -6.40 7.37 -0.33
C LEU A 17 -6.18 6.16 -1.25
N GLN A 18 -6.67 6.22 -2.49
CA GLN A 18 -6.43 5.17 -3.48
C GLN A 18 -4.94 5.08 -3.83
N ASP A 19 -4.29 6.21 -4.10
CA ASP A 19 -2.87 6.26 -4.43
C ASP A 19 -2.00 5.72 -3.27
N GLU A 20 -2.38 6.01 -2.02
CA GLU A 20 -1.67 5.48 -0.85
C GLU A 20 -1.85 3.96 -0.70
N ILE A 21 -3.07 3.45 -0.91
CA ILE A 21 -3.33 2.01 -0.94
C ILE A 21 -2.46 1.32 -2.00
N ASP A 22 -2.39 1.88 -3.21
CA ASP A 22 -1.63 1.30 -4.33
C ASP A 22 -0.12 1.29 -4.06
N LYS A 23 0.40 2.36 -3.44
CA LYS A 23 1.80 2.44 -2.99
C LYS A 23 2.12 1.36 -1.95
N LEU A 24 1.24 1.19 -0.95
CA LEU A 24 1.43 0.18 0.10
C LEU A 24 1.33 -1.25 -0.46
N GLN A 25 0.42 -1.49 -1.41
CA GLN A 25 0.31 -2.78 -2.09
C GLN A 25 1.55 -3.10 -2.92
N THR A 26 2.09 -2.10 -3.63
CA THR A 26 3.34 -2.23 -4.39
C THR A 26 4.51 -2.54 -3.45
N ALA A 27 4.62 -1.82 -2.33
CA ALA A 27 5.64 -2.10 -1.31
C ALA A 27 5.52 -3.52 -0.75
N GLN A 28 4.29 -3.98 -0.45
CA GLN A 28 4.05 -5.35 0.00
C GLN A 28 4.48 -6.39 -1.03
N SER A 29 4.14 -6.17 -2.30
CA SER A 29 4.54 -7.07 -3.39
C SER A 29 6.06 -7.16 -3.52
N VAL A 30 6.77 -6.03 -3.44
CA VAL A 30 8.24 -5.99 -3.43
C VAL A 30 8.81 -6.79 -2.26
N MET A 31 8.23 -6.66 -1.06
CA MET A 31 8.71 -7.41 0.12
C MET A 31 8.55 -8.92 -0.03
N LEU A 32 7.41 -9.37 -0.57
CA LEU A 32 7.12 -10.78 -0.81
C LEU A 32 8.04 -11.36 -1.87
N GLU A 33 8.18 -10.66 -3.00
CA GLU A 33 9.03 -11.11 -4.10
C GLU A 33 10.51 -11.10 -3.70
N ALA A 34 10.95 -10.13 -2.92
CA ALA A 34 12.30 -10.11 -2.39
C ALA A 34 12.59 -11.30 -1.47
N ASN A 35 11.65 -11.67 -0.58
CA ASN A 35 11.81 -12.86 0.24
C ASN A 35 11.93 -14.13 -0.60
N ARG A 36 11.10 -14.26 -1.65
CA ARG A 36 11.17 -15.37 -2.58
C ARG A 36 12.50 -15.41 -3.35
N ALA A 37 12.97 -14.26 -3.82
CA ALA A 37 14.23 -14.14 -4.52
C ALA A 37 15.41 -14.55 -3.63
N LEU A 38 15.40 -14.19 -2.34
CA LEU A 38 16.40 -14.65 -1.37
C LEU A 38 16.40 -16.17 -1.21
N GLU A 39 15.22 -16.79 -1.10
CA GLU A 39 15.08 -18.25 -0.98
C GLU A 39 15.57 -18.99 -2.24
N LEU A 40 15.42 -18.38 -3.41
CA LEU A 40 15.86 -18.95 -4.70
C LEU A 40 17.31 -18.59 -5.06
N GLY A 41 17.96 -17.68 -4.32
CA GLY A 41 19.27 -17.13 -4.68
C GLY A 41 19.24 -16.26 -5.96
N ASP A 42 18.10 -15.65 -6.27
CA ASP A 42 17.89 -14.84 -7.48
C ASP A 42 18.22 -13.35 -7.23
N GLU A 43 19.51 -13.04 -7.29
CA GLU A 43 20.02 -11.67 -7.12
C GLU A 43 19.49 -10.71 -8.20
N LEU A 44 19.29 -11.20 -9.43
CA LEU A 44 18.77 -10.37 -10.53
C LEU A 44 17.36 -9.86 -10.23
N THR A 45 16.52 -10.68 -9.60
CA THR A 45 15.18 -10.25 -9.16
C THR A 45 15.28 -9.18 -8.07
N LEU A 46 16.19 -9.29 -7.11
CA LEU A 46 16.40 -8.27 -6.08
C LEU A 46 16.78 -6.91 -6.67
N ILE A 47 17.65 -6.90 -7.69
CA ILE A 47 18.04 -5.70 -8.44
C ILE A 47 16.85 -5.13 -9.22
N ARG A 48 16.08 -5.99 -9.91
CA ARG A 48 14.90 -5.57 -10.70
C ARG A 48 13.77 -5.00 -9.86
N LEU A 49 13.66 -5.41 -8.60
CA LEU A 49 12.72 -4.83 -7.64
C LEU A 49 13.09 -3.39 -7.24
N GLY A 50 14.23 -2.86 -7.70
CA GLY A 50 14.66 -1.48 -7.44
C GLY A 50 15.16 -1.28 -6.00
N LEU A 51 15.53 -2.35 -5.31
CA LEU A 51 16.13 -2.25 -3.98
C LEU A 51 17.55 -1.71 -4.08
N ASP A 52 17.90 -0.80 -3.17
CA ASP A 52 19.26 -0.28 -3.07
C ASP A 52 20.26 -1.41 -2.77
N PRO A 53 21.49 -1.39 -3.32
CA PRO A 53 22.49 -2.43 -3.04
C PRO A 53 22.79 -2.65 -1.56
N THR A 54 22.78 -1.58 -0.75
CA THR A 54 22.96 -1.71 0.72
C THR A 54 21.80 -2.47 1.34
N ARG A 55 20.58 -2.22 0.85
CA ARG A 55 19.38 -2.93 1.31
C ARG A 55 19.40 -4.40 0.91
N ILE A 56 19.87 -4.72 -0.30
CA ILE A 56 20.03 -6.10 -0.76
C ILE A 56 21.01 -6.84 0.14
N ALA A 57 22.18 -6.26 0.42
CA ALA A 57 23.19 -6.87 1.29
C ALA A 57 22.66 -7.17 2.70
N ASP A 58 21.89 -6.26 3.30
CA ASP A 58 21.24 -6.48 4.60
C ASP A 58 20.26 -7.65 4.56
N LEU A 59 19.45 -7.75 3.50
CA LEU A 59 18.46 -8.81 3.34
C LEU A 59 19.14 -10.18 3.18
N GLU A 60 20.21 -10.24 2.38
CA GLU A 60 21.03 -11.45 2.23
C GLU A 60 21.71 -11.85 3.53
N GLN A 61 22.24 -10.90 4.30
CA GLN A 61 22.86 -11.18 5.58
C GLN A 61 21.85 -11.80 6.56
N ARG A 62 20.62 -11.28 6.59
CA ARG A 62 19.54 -11.88 7.38
C ARG A 62 19.21 -13.28 6.91
N HIS A 63 19.12 -13.49 5.60
CA HIS A 63 18.86 -14.81 5.01
C HIS A 63 19.94 -15.83 5.37
N LYS A 64 21.22 -15.45 5.27
CA LYS A 64 22.37 -16.27 5.69
C LYS A 64 22.32 -16.62 7.18
N ALA A 65 21.69 -15.78 8.01
CA ALA A 65 21.45 -16.05 9.43
C ALA A 65 20.17 -16.88 9.70
N GLY A 66 19.54 -17.45 8.67
CA GLY A 66 18.32 -18.25 8.78
C GLY A 66 17.04 -17.44 9.01
N LYS A 67 17.07 -16.13 8.77
CA LYS A 67 15.92 -15.23 8.96
C LYS A 67 15.37 -14.79 7.60
N LYS A 68 14.06 -14.55 7.52
CA LYS A 68 13.47 -13.88 6.35
C LYS A 68 14.07 -12.48 6.19
N GLY A 69 14.32 -12.07 4.95
CA GLY A 69 14.79 -10.71 4.66
C GLY A 69 13.82 -9.67 5.21
N PHE A 70 12.54 -9.79 4.79
CA PHE A 70 11.41 -9.10 5.37
C PHE A 70 10.65 -10.02 6.35
N PRO A 71 10.59 -9.69 7.65
CA PRO A 71 9.88 -10.52 8.62
C PRO A 71 8.37 -10.56 8.39
N ASP A 72 7.75 -11.69 8.72
CA ASP A 72 6.31 -11.91 8.53
C ASP A 72 5.44 -10.89 9.27
N TYR A 73 5.86 -10.45 10.47
CA TYR A 73 5.12 -9.44 11.22
C TYR A 73 5.07 -8.09 10.50
N VAL A 74 6.10 -7.74 9.71
CA VAL A 74 6.12 -6.49 8.94
C VAL A 74 5.12 -6.58 7.79
N ILE A 75 5.13 -7.69 7.04
CA ILE A 75 4.20 -7.94 5.95
C ILE A 75 2.75 -7.94 6.47
N ARG A 76 2.50 -8.61 7.61
CA ARG A 76 1.19 -8.65 8.25
C ARG A 76 0.71 -7.26 8.71
N ASN A 77 1.58 -6.45 9.31
CA ASN A 77 1.22 -5.09 9.71
C ASN A 77 0.86 -4.22 8.49
N LEU A 78 1.59 -4.39 7.38
CA LEU A 78 1.30 -3.72 6.13
C LEU A 78 -0.05 -4.18 5.54
N SER A 79 -0.34 -5.48 5.54
CA SER A 79 -1.65 -6.02 5.13
C SER A 79 -2.79 -5.40 5.94
N ASN A 80 -2.64 -5.36 7.26
CA ASN A 80 -3.66 -4.78 8.15
C ASN A 80 -3.89 -3.30 7.85
N THR A 81 -2.82 -2.56 7.59
CA THR A 81 -2.89 -1.13 7.23
C THR A 81 -3.63 -0.94 5.91
N ILE A 82 -3.29 -1.72 4.88
CA ILE A 82 -3.98 -1.71 3.58
C ILE A 82 -5.47 -2.02 3.77
N GLN A 83 -5.79 -3.03 4.57
CA GLN A 83 -7.18 -3.41 4.84
C GLN A 83 -7.96 -2.29 5.51
N HIS A 84 -7.42 -1.67 6.57
CA HIS A 84 -8.07 -0.54 7.23
C HIS A 84 -8.31 0.64 6.29
N LEU A 85 -7.34 0.98 5.43
CA LEU A 85 -7.51 2.06 4.44
C LEU A 85 -8.59 1.72 3.41
N GLN A 86 -8.66 0.47 2.96
CA GLN A 86 -9.72 0.01 2.05
C GLN A 86 -11.10 0.07 2.70
N GLU A 87 -11.22 -0.35 3.97
CA GLU A 87 -12.46 -0.27 4.74
C GLU A 87 -12.90 1.18 4.94
N TYR A 88 -11.96 2.06 5.34
CA TYR A 88 -12.20 3.49 5.48
C TYR A 88 -12.71 4.12 4.18
N ARG A 89 -12.05 3.84 3.04
CA ARG A 89 -12.46 4.34 1.74
C ARG A 89 -13.86 3.87 1.35
N ARG A 90 -14.21 2.61 1.63
CA ARG A 90 -15.55 2.05 1.36
C ARG A 90 -16.61 2.76 2.20
N ALA A 91 -16.38 2.91 3.51
CA ALA A 91 -17.30 3.60 4.41
C ALA A 91 -17.51 5.06 3.99
N PHE A 92 -16.43 5.77 3.65
CA PHE A 92 -16.48 7.14 3.15
C PHE A 92 -17.30 7.25 1.84
N SER A 93 -17.10 6.32 0.91
CA SER A 93 -17.84 6.27 -0.35
C SER A 93 -19.34 5.99 -0.14
N GLN A 94 -19.70 5.09 0.79
CA GLN A 94 -21.09 4.76 1.12
C GLN A 94 -21.82 5.92 1.81
N HIS A 95 -21.17 6.61 2.75
CA HIS A 95 -21.73 7.83 3.35
C HIS A 95 -22.06 8.90 2.30
N ARG A 96 -21.28 8.96 1.21
CA ARG A 96 -21.52 9.90 0.11
C ARG A 96 -22.78 9.55 -0.71
N LEU A 97 -22.93 8.27 -1.09
CA LEU A 97 -24.09 7.80 -1.86
C LEU A 97 -25.40 8.11 -1.11
N ASN A 98 -25.42 7.84 0.20
CA ASN A 98 -26.59 8.11 1.04
C ASN A 98 -26.92 9.62 1.15
N LYS A 99 -25.91 10.50 1.11
CA LYS A 99 -26.10 11.95 1.19
C LYS A 99 -26.58 12.54 -0.13
N ASP A 100 -26.06 12.06 -1.26
CA ASP A 100 -26.49 12.47 -2.60
C ASP A 100 -27.96 12.02 -2.86
N GLU A 101 -28.36 10.81 -2.44
CA GLU A 101 -29.76 10.34 -2.56
C GLU A 101 -30.77 11.13 -1.71
N GLN A 102 -30.34 11.69 -0.59
CA GLN A 102 -31.19 12.52 0.28
C GLN A 102 -31.34 13.95 -0.26
N ALA A 103 -30.35 14.45 -1.00
CA ALA A 103 -30.38 15.79 -1.59
C ALA A 103 -31.24 15.86 -2.87
N ASP A 104 -31.45 14.74 -3.57
CA ASP A 104 -32.26 14.66 -4.80
C ASP A 104 -33.77 14.46 -4.53
N LYS A 105 -34.15 14.28 -3.26
CA LYS A 105 -35.54 14.07 -2.80
C LYS A 105 -36.17 15.29 -2.12
N GLN A 106 -35.51 16.45 -2.12
CA GLN A 106 -36.02 17.73 -1.60
C GLN A 106 -36.11 18.77 -2.71
#